data_AF-K2CKL0-F1
#
_entry.id   AF-K2CKL0-F1
#
_cell.length_a   1.000
_cell.length_b   1.000
_cell.length_c   1.000
_cell.angle_alpha   90.00
_cell.angle_beta   90.00
_cell.angle_gamma   90.00
#
_symmetry.space_group_name_H-M   'P 1'
#
loop_
_entity.id
_entity.type
_entity.pdbx_description
1 polymer ?
#
loop_
_entity_poly.entity_id
_entity_poly.type
_entity_poly.pdbx_seq_one_letter_code
_entity_poly.pdbx_strand_id
1 'polypeptide(L)'
;MKEFCRKQYLITQANNPWDDYTRTYEQEQAGKSISAVEIAKEYSLIASLASYTMDNQPLLADDRQQQRIVVNQAFFGPITRPDVTSLRPKERSVICKVSDPRLLNDPGFLVSFLIDSQLIQTYHHLEATLVLRNEEDSPDLFCASFDGVHVYYTNEKNERSFRFKISVDKKTGEVSVEGE
;
A
#
# COMPACT_ATOMS: atom_id res chain seq x y z
N MET A 1 16.05 -24.06 8.14
CA MET A 1 16.14 -22.86 7.27
C MET A 1 16.01 -21.66 8.18
N LYS A 2 16.99 -20.74 8.20
CA LYS A 2 16.87 -19.50 8.97
C LYS A 2 15.88 -18.59 8.24
N GLU A 3 14.76 -18.27 8.88
CA GLU A 3 13.89 -17.18 8.43
C GLU A 3 14.69 -15.88 8.50
N PHE A 4 15.02 -15.31 7.35
CA PHE A 4 15.67 -14.01 7.27
C PHE A 4 14.59 -12.93 7.35
N CYS A 5 14.36 -12.39 8.54
CA CYS A 5 13.62 -11.14 8.70
C CYS A 5 14.52 -9.99 8.20
N ARG A 6 14.26 -9.49 6.97
CA ARG A 6 15.04 -8.39 6.40
C ARG A 6 14.55 -7.03 6.89
N LYS A 7 13.23 -6.88 7.04
CA LYS A 7 12.55 -5.69 7.54
C LYS A 7 11.20 -6.09 8.12
N GLN A 8 10.80 -5.42 9.19
CA GLN A 8 9.51 -5.62 9.84
C GLN A 8 8.72 -4.32 9.81
N TYR A 9 7.42 -4.42 9.51
CA TYR A 9 6.46 -3.32 9.54
C TYR A 9 5.43 -3.60 10.62
N LEU A 10 5.16 -2.61 11.46
CA LEU A 10 4.03 -2.62 12.38
C LEU A 10 3.02 -1.59 11.87
N ILE A 11 1.93 -2.10 11.29
CA ILE A 11 0.85 -1.28 10.75
C ILE A 11 -0.28 -1.27 11.77
N THR A 12 -0.66 -0.10 12.25
CA THR A 12 -1.72 0.07 13.25
C THR A 12 -2.73 1.10 12.79
N GLN A 13 -3.93 1.05 13.39
CA GLN A 13 -4.95 2.08 13.19
C GLN A 13 -4.45 3.49 13.53
N ALA A 14 -3.62 3.66 14.56
CA ALA A 14 -3.12 4.98 14.97
C ALA A 14 -2.32 5.71 13.89
N ASN A 15 -1.77 4.97 12.91
CA ASN A 15 -1.00 5.50 11.79
C ASN A 15 -1.78 5.42 10.47
N ASN A 16 -3.09 5.20 10.53
CA ASN A 16 -3.94 5.00 9.37
C ASN A 16 -4.20 6.34 8.64
N PRO A 17 -3.69 6.51 7.40
CA PRO A 17 -3.99 7.71 6.64
C PRO A 17 -5.45 7.79 6.18
N TRP A 18 -6.23 6.72 6.41
CA TRP A 18 -7.62 6.57 6.01
C TRP A 18 -8.64 6.76 7.15
N ASP A 19 -8.22 7.12 8.37
CA ASP A 19 -9.07 7.09 9.58
C ASP A 19 -10.34 7.96 9.50
N ASP A 20 -10.30 9.07 8.76
CA ASP A 20 -11.48 9.92 8.51
C ASP A 20 -12.36 9.42 7.33
N TYR A 21 -11.90 8.41 6.61
CA TYR A 21 -12.44 7.92 5.33
C TYR A 21 -12.92 6.47 5.34
N THR A 22 -13.00 5.84 6.53
CA THR A 22 -13.51 4.47 6.69
C THR A 22 -14.61 4.37 7.75
N ARG A 23 -15.33 5.47 8.02
CA ARG A 23 -16.35 5.52 9.08
C ARG A 23 -17.69 4.91 8.66
N THR A 24 -17.98 4.90 7.36
CA THR A 24 -19.15 4.21 6.80
C THR A 24 -18.71 3.14 5.79
N TYR A 25 -19.59 2.17 5.56
CA TYR A 25 -19.37 1.15 4.54
C TYR A 25 -19.16 1.76 3.15
N GLU A 26 -19.92 2.80 2.79
CA GLU A 26 -19.79 3.51 1.51
C GLU A 26 -18.42 4.18 1.38
N GLN A 27 -17.92 4.80 2.45
CA GLN A 27 -16.59 5.42 2.45
C GLN A 27 -15.49 4.36 2.34
N GLU A 28 -15.63 3.24 3.05
CA GLU A 28 -14.69 2.11 2.94
C GLU A 28 -14.68 1.53 1.53
N GLN A 29 -15.84 1.39 0.86
CA GLN A 29 -15.90 0.96 -0.53
C GLN A 29 -15.31 2.00 -1.48
N ALA A 30 -15.56 3.29 -1.27
CA ALA A 30 -14.96 4.36 -2.06
C ALA A 30 -13.43 4.38 -1.93
N GLY A 31 -12.90 4.12 -0.73
CA GLY A 31 -11.48 4.01 -0.43
C GLY A 31 -10.77 2.82 -1.09
N LYS A 32 -11.50 1.90 -1.75
CA LYS A 32 -10.90 0.83 -2.55
C LYS A 32 -10.38 1.30 -3.91
N SER A 33 -10.84 2.46 -4.39
CA SER A 33 -10.39 3.05 -5.65
C SER A 33 -9.96 4.49 -5.43
N ILE A 34 -8.67 4.74 -5.62
CA ILE A 34 -8.03 6.02 -5.36
C ILE A 34 -7.79 6.69 -6.70
N SER A 35 -8.30 7.90 -6.85
CA SER A 35 -8.09 8.69 -8.05
C SER A 35 -6.66 9.24 -8.10
N ALA A 36 -6.05 9.16 -9.27
CA ALA A 36 -4.85 9.92 -9.59
C ALA A 36 -5.26 11.30 -10.11
N VAL A 37 -4.85 12.36 -9.43
CA VAL A 37 -5.16 13.75 -9.80
C VAL A 37 -3.94 14.65 -9.61
N GLU A 38 -4.00 15.86 -10.17
CA GLU A 38 -3.05 16.90 -9.81
C GLU A 38 -3.27 17.31 -8.35
N ILE A 39 -2.20 17.29 -7.55
CA ILE A 39 -2.30 17.68 -6.15
C ILE A 39 -2.34 19.19 -6.06
N ALA A 40 -3.51 19.71 -5.70
CA ALA A 40 -3.74 21.13 -5.52
C ALA A 40 -3.14 21.61 -4.19
N LYS A 41 -2.87 22.92 -4.08
CA LYS A 41 -2.21 23.51 -2.89
C LYS A 41 -3.08 23.44 -1.62
N GLU A 42 -4.39 23.36 -1.81
CA GLU A 42 -5.40 23.24 -0.78
C GLU A 42 -5.51 21.82 -0.21
N TYR A 43 -4.94 20.81 -0.88
CA TYR A 43 -4.93 19.45 -0.35
C TYR A 43 -3.95 19.36 0.82
N SER A 44 -4.37 18.63 1.86
CA SER A 44 -3.59 18.49 3.07
C SER A 44 -2.53 17.40 2.90
N LEU A 45 -1.33 17.66 3.42
CA LEU A 45 -0.29 16.64 3.52
C LEU A 45 -0.62 15.69 4.67
N ILE A 46 -0.37 14.41 4.46
CA ILE A 46 -0.50 13.40 5.51
C ILE A 46 0.83 13.33 6.26
N ALA A 47 0.82 13.77 7.52
CA ALA A 47 2.04 13.93 8.31
C ALA A 47 2.86 12.63 8.45
N SER A 48 2.19 11.48 8.62
CA SER A 48 2.85 10.17 8.70
C SER A 48 3.54 9.75 7.39
N LEU A 49 3.22 10.40 6.26
CA LEU A 49 3.76 10.12 4.93
C LEU A 49 4.62 11.28 4.39
N ALA A 50 5.02 12.24 5.23
CA ALA A 50 5.75 13.43 4.80
C ALA A 50 7.12 13.12 4.15
N SER A 51 7.70 11.94 4.41
CA SER A 51 8.92 11.47 3.73
C SER A 51 8.68 10.95 2.32
N TYR A 52 7.43 10.67 1.95
CA TYR A 52 7.06 10.15 0.63
C TYR A 52 6.75 11.30 -0.33
N THR A 53 7.82 11.93 -0.80
CA THR A 53 7.76 13.04 -1.77
C THR A 53 8.74 12.84 -2.91
N MET A 54 8.42 13.35 -4.10
CA MET A 54 9.37 13.53 -5.20
C MET A 54 9.29 14.96 -5.71
N ASP A 55 10.45 15.60 -5.91
CA ASP A 55 10.56 17.02 -6.27
C ASP A 55 9.74 17.96 -5.34
N ASN A 56 9.73 17.65 -4.04
CA ASN A 56 8.90 18.31 -3.02
C ASN A 56 7.38 18.21 -3.25
N GLN A 57 6.93 17.35 -4.15
CA GLN A 57 5.52 17.01 -4.31
C GLN A 57 5.20 15.73 -3.54
N PRO A 58 4.13 15.70 -2.74
CA PRO A 58 3.69 14.47 -2.09
C PRO A 58 3.25 13.43 -3.12
N LEU A 59 3.44 12.15 -2.78
CA LEU A 59 2.91 11.03 -3.56
C LEU A 59 1.41 10.83 -3.35
N LEU A 60 0.91 11.21 -2.17
CA LEU A 60 -0.47 11.02 -1.73
C LEU A 60 -0.90 12.20 -0.84
N ALA A 61 -2.14 12.66 -1.01
CA ALA A 61 -2.68 13.81 -0.31
C ALA A 61 -4.14 13.60 0.10
N ASP A 62 -4.56 14.43 1.04
CA ASP A 62 -5.90 14.45 1.63
C ASP A 62 -6.73 15.61 1.03
N ASP A 63 -7.69 15.27 0.16
CA ASP A 63 -8.69 16.18 -0.38
C ASP A 63 -9.89 16.24 0.58
N ARG A 64 -9.75 17.08 1.61
CA ARG A 64 -10.75 17.27 2.66
C ARG A 64 -12.07 17.84 2.15
N GLN A 65 -12.04 18.58 1.05
CA GLN A 65 -13.25 19.19 0.49
C GLN A 65 -14.17 18.11 -0.10
N GLN A 66 -13.59 17.14 -0.79
CA GLN A 66 -14.33 16.02 -1.39
C GLN A 66 -14.35 14.77 -0.51
N GLN A 67 -13.76 14.86 0.69
CA GLN A 67 -13.62 13.77 1.65
C GLN A 67 -13.02 12.51 1.03
N ARG A 68 -11.85 12.65 0.41
CA ARG A 68 -11.15 11.53 -0.24
C ARG A 68 -9.64 11.65 -0.13
N ILE A 69 -8.97 10.50 -0.22
CA ILE A 69 -7.54 10.43 -0.47
C ILE A 69 -7.31 10.37 -1.97
N VAL A 70 -6.24 11.01 -2.43
CA VAL A 70 -5.82 11.00 -3.84
C VAL A 70 -4.33 10.73 -3.96
N VAL A 71 -3.93 10.17 -5.09
CA VAL A 71 -2.51 10.03 -5.45
C VAL A 71 -2.12 11.04 -6.51
N ASN A 72 -0.83 11.38 -6.55
CA ASN A 72 -0.32 12.33 -7.52
C ASN A 72 -0.28 11.71 -8.93
N GLN A 73 -1.06 12.27 -9.85
CA GLN A 73 -1.12 11.80 -11.25
C GLN A 73 0.19 11.95 -12.01
N ALA A 74 1.11 12.80 -11.55
CA ALA A 74 2.44 12.91 -12.15
C ALA A 74 3.24 11.60 -12.01
N PHE A 75 2.93 10.79 -10.99
CA PHE A 75 3.70 9.60 -10.63
C PHE A 75 2.92 8.30 -10.80
N PHE A 76 1.58 8.35 -10.68
CA PHE A 76 0.72 7.16 -10.68
C PHE A 76 -0.50 7.33 -11.59
N GLY A 77 -0.98 6.22 -12.15
CA GLY A 77 -2.38 6.09 -12.55
C GLY A 77 -3.28 5.82 -11.34
N PRO A 78 -4.60 5.68 -11.55
CA PRO A 78 -5.53 5.30 -10.48
C PRO A 78 -5.06 4.04 -9.74
N ILE A 79 -5.29 4.01 -8.43
CA ILE A 79 -4.89 2.90 -7.58
C ILE A 79 -6.12 2.11 -7.13
N THR A 80 -6.05 0.79 -7.27
CA THR A 80 -6.92 -0.13 -6.56
C THR A 80 -6.22 -0.52 -5.27
N ARG A 81 -6.94 -0.49 -4.15
CA ARG A 81 -6.45 -0.86 -2.82
C ARG A 81 -6.87 -2.30 -2.49
N PRO A 82 -6.06 -3.31 -2.82
CA PRO A 82 -6.40 -4.70 -2.56
C PRO A 82 -6.28 -5.03 -1.07
N ASP A 83 -7.14 -5.93 -0.62
CA ASP A 83 -7.05 -6.57 0.69
C ASP A 83 -6.26 -7.88 0.57
N VAL A 84 -4.99 -7.84 0.99
CA VAL A 84 -4.09 -8.99 0.91
C VAL A 84 -4.37 -10.06 1.97
N THR A 85 -5.21 -9.78 2.97
CA THR A 85 -5.61 -10.77 3.98
C THR A 85 -6.63 -11.77 3.43
N SER A 86 -7.30 -11.40 2.33
CA SER A 86 -8.33 -12.19 1.67
C SER A 86 -7.87 -12.89 0.38
N LEU A 87 -6.68 -12.54 -0.14
CA LEU A 87 -6.15 -13.13 -1.37
C LEU A 87 -5.92 -14.64 -1.20
N ARG A 88 -6.41 -15.42 -2.17
CA ARG A 88 -6.10 -16.84 -2.28
C ARG A 88 -4.70 -17.04 -2.86
N PRO A 89 -4.06 -18.20 -2.62
CA PRO A 89 -2.79 -18.51 -3.27
C PRO A 89 -2.90 -18.38 -4.80
N LYS A 90 -1.96 -17.64 -5.41
CA LYS A 90 -1.89 -17.29 -6.84
C LYS A 90 -3.01 -16.37 -7.34
N GLU A 91 -3.87 -15.87 -6.45
CA GLU A 91 -4.81 -14.81 -6.80
C GLU A 91 -4.02 -13.50 -6.96
N ARG A 92 -4.10 -12.92 -8.15
CA ARG A 92 -3.38 -11.70 -8.52
C ARG A 92 -4.34 -10.53 -8.63
N SER A 93 -3.94 -9.39 -8.07
CA SER A 93 -4.64 -8.11 -8.22
C SER A 93 -3.66 -7.02 -8.67
N VAL A 94 -4.06 -6.23 -9.66
CA VAL A 94 -3.27 -5.06 -10.11
C VAL A 94 -3.59 -3.89 -9.20
N ILE A 95 -2.54 -3.28 -8.64
CA ILE A 95 -2.65 -2.11 -7.77
C ILE A 95 -2.77 -0.86 -8.65
N CYS A 96 -1.77 -0.61 -9.49
CA CYS A 96 -1.71 0.60 -10.30
C CYS A 96 -0.66 0.48 -11.40
N LYS A 97 -0.57 1.56 -12.18
CA LYS A 97 0.55 1.81 -13.10
C LYS A 97 1.35 2.99 -12.61
N VAL A 98 2.65 2.80 -12.38
CA VAL A 98 3.61 3.86 -12.07
C VAL A 98 4.10 4.45 -13.38
N SER A 99 4.08 5.78 -13.45
CA SER A 99 4.45 6.52 -14.67
C SER A 99 5.83 7.17 -14.58
N ASP A 100 6.33 7.42 -13.36
CA ASP A 100 7.63 8.05 -13.16
C ASP A 100 8.76 7.00 -13.04
N PRO A 101 9.77 7.01 -13.95
CA PRO A 101 10.86 6.05 -13.93
C PRO A 101 11.70 6.06 -12.65
N ARG A 102 11.72 7.15 -11.89
CA ARG A 102 12.48 7.23 -10.63
C ARG A 102 11.93 6.29 -9.58
N LEU A 103 10.61 6.12 -9.53
CA LEU A 103 9.95 5.14 -8.67
C LEU A 103 10.21 3.69 -9.13
N LEU A 104 10.42 3.47 -10.43
CA LEU A 104 10.78 2.15 -10.97
C LEU A 104 12.25 1.80 -10.72
N ASN A 105 13.11 2.82 -10.63
CA ASN A 105 14.53 2.68 -10.31
C ASN A 105 14.78 2.52 -8.79
N ASP A 106 13.82 2.89 -7.95
CA ASP A 106 13.83 2.64 -6.50
C ASP A 106 12.56 1.89 -6.05
N PRO A 107 12.44 0.61 -6.41
CA PRO A 107 11.24 -0.17 -6.09
C PRO A 107 11.09 -0.43 -4.58
N GLY A 108 12.17 -0.38 -3.79
CA GLY A 108 12.12 -0.52 -2.34
C GLY A 108 11.43 0.67 -1.66
N PHE A 109 11.70 1.89 -2.14
CA PHE A 109 10.98 3.09 -1.73
C PHE A 109 9.50 3.01 -2.10
N LEU A 110 9.18 2.59 -3.33
CA LEU A 110 7.81 2.40 -3.79
C LEU A 110 7.05 1.37 -2.94
N VAL A 111 7.64 0.22 -2.66
CA VAL A 111 7.00 -0.81 -1.83
C VAL A 111 6.80 -0.32 -0.40
N SER A 112 7.79 0.36 0.19
CA SER A 112 7.64 0.94 1.52
C SER A 112 6.48 1.96 1.55
N PHE A 113 6.38 2.81 0.52
CA PHE A 113 5.27 3.75 0.36
C PHE A 113 3.92 3.04 0.32
N LEU A 114 3.76 1.99 -0.51
CA LEU A 114 2.49 1.26 -0.64
C LEU A 114 2.03 0.62 0.67
N ILE A 115 2.98 0.13 1.47
CA ILE A 115 2.71 -0.48 2.79
C ILE A 115 2.39 0.59 3.83
N ASP A 116 3.23 1.62 3.98
CA ASP A 116 3.07 2.63 5.02
C ASP A 116 1.85 3.53 4.77
N SER A 117 1.54 3.82 3.51
CA SER A 117 0.30 4.52 3.12
C SER A 117 -0.95 3.64 3.19
N GLN A 118 -0.79 2.34 3.48
CA GLN A 118 -1.86 1.35 3.51
C GLN A 118 -2.66 1.30 2.20
N LEU A 119 -2.05 1.66 1.06
CA LEU A 119 -2.60 1.44 -0.28
C LEU A 119 -2.68 -0.06 -0.63
N ILE A 120 -2.02 -0.89 0.18
CA ILE A 120 -2.29 -2.32 0.31
C ILE A 120 -2.91 -2.54 1.68
N GLN A 121 -4.15 -3.01 1.73
CA GLN A 121 -4.85 -3.26 2.99
C GLN A 121 -4.38 -4.58 3.60
N THR A 122 -3.84 -4.50 4.81
CA THR A 122 -3.17 -5.62 5.50
C THR A 122 -3.87 -6.04 6.80
N TYR A 123 -4.92 -5.32 7.21
CA TYR A 123 -5.81 -5.65 8.32
C TYR A 123 -7.19 -4.99 8.12
N HIS A 124 -8.18 -5.43 8.90
CA HIS A 124 -9.55 -4.88 8.90
C HIS A 124 -9.89 -4.06 10.15
N HIS A 125 -9.23 -4.31 11.28
CA HIS A 125 -9.65 -3.74 12.56
C HIS A 125 -8.52 -3.05 13.33
N LEU A 126 -7.48 -3.76 13.75
CA LEU A 126 -6.51 -3.20 14.70
C LEU A 126 -5.13 -2.98 14.11
N GLU A 127 -4.49 -4.07 13.69
CA GLU A 127 -3.09 -4.05 13.31
C GLU A 127 -2.71 -5.25 12.47
N ALA A 128 -1.60 -5.08 11.75
CA ALA A 128 -0.85 -6.16 11.13
C ALA A 128 0.64 -5.99 11.40
N THR A 129 1.31 -7.12 11.61
CA THR A 129 2.76 -7.21 11.52
C THR A 129 3.11 -7.83 10.18
N LEU A 130 3.98 -7.18 9.41
CA LEU A 130 4.53 -7.72 8.17
C LEU A 130 6.02 -7.94 8.30
N VAL A 131 6.50 -9.07 7.80
CA VAL A 131 7.91 -9.43 7.72
C VAL A 131 8.28 -9.59 6.26
N LEU A 132 9.20 -8.74 5.78
CA LEU A 132 9.81 -8.89 4.47
C LEU A 132 10.77 -10.08 4.50
N ARG A 133 10.47 -11.11 3.71
CA ARG A 133 11.27 -12.34 3.64
C ARG A 133 12.33 -12.30 2.56
N ASN A 134 11.94 -11.81 1.40
CA ASN A 134 12.78 -11.85 0.21
C ASN A 134 12.51 -10.63 -0.65
N GLU A 135 13.58 -10.14 -1.27
CA GLU A 135 13.54 -9.14 -2.32
C GLU A 135 14.41 -9.62 -3.47
N GLU A 136 13.86 -9.57 -4.66
CA GLU A 136 14.55 -9.88 -5.90
C GLU A 136 14.41 -8.66 -6.80
N ASP A 137 15.55 -8.07 -7.16
CA ASP A 137 15.60 -6.96 -8.11
C ASP A 137 16.38 -7.41 -9.35
N SER A 138 15.68 -7.41 -10.48
CA SER A 138 16.24 -7.58 -11.81
C SER A 138 15.99 -6.33 -12.66
N PRO A 139 16.67 -6.18 -13.81
CA PRO A 139 16.45 -5.03 -14.71
C PRO A 139 14.99 -4.84 -15.14
N ASP A 140 14.23 -5.94 -15.21
CA ASP A 140 12.88 -5.95 -15.78
C ASP A 140 11.78 -6.07 -14.72
N LEU A 141 12.11 -6.61 -13.55
CA LEU A 141 11.14 -7.01 -12.53
C LEU A 141 11.74 -6.86 -11.14
N PHE A 142 10.97 -6.26 -10.25
CA PHE A 142 11.21 -6.33 -8.81
C PHE A 142 10.10 -7.14 -8.13
N CYS A 143 10.47 -7.97 -7.16
CA CYS A 143 9.56 -8.75 -6.33
C CYS A 143 9.91 -8.60 -4.85
N ALA A 144 8.92 -8.39 -3.99
CA ALA A 144 9.06 -8.42 -2.54
C ALA A 144 8.01 -9.35 -1.92
N SER A 145 8.45 -10.40 -1.23
CA SER A 145 7.57 -11.38 -0.58
C SER A 145 7.48 -11.14 0.93
N PHE A 146 6.26 -11.16 1.45
CA PHE A 146 5.92 -10.82 2.82
C PHE A 146 5.19 -11.96 3.54
N ASP A 147 5.54 -12.17 4.80
CA ASP A 147 4.70 -12.90 5.76
C ASP A 147 3.97 -11.86 6.62
N GLY A 148 2.64 -11.98 6.70
CA GLY A 148 1.79 -11.12 7.47
C GLY A 148 1.06 -11.87 8.58
N VAL A 149 0.82 -11.19 9.69
CA VAL A 149 -0.12 -11.60 10.73
C VAL A 149 -1.02 -10.41 11.03
N HIS A 150 -2.33 -10.56 10.85
CA HIS A 150 -3.31 -9.54 11.23
C HIS A 150 -4.06 -9.96 12.50
N VAL A 151 -4.30 -8.97 13.37
CA VAL A 151 -4.99 -9.16 14.65
C VAL A 151 -6.40 -8.58 14.53
N TYR A 152 -7.40 -9.36 14.93
CA TYR A 152 -8.80 -8.95 14.97
C TYR A 152 -9.54 -9.48 16.20
N TYR A 153 -10.65 -8.84 16.56
CA TYR A 153 -11.49 -9.22 17.71
C TYR A 153 -12.93 -9.42 17.26
N THR A 154 -13.49 -10.58 17.57
CA THR A 154 -14.92 -10.87 17.44
C THR A 154 -15.57 -11.02 18.82
N ASN A 155 -14.89 -11.75 19.71
CA ASN A 155 -15.17 -11.87 21.16
C ASN A 155 -13.87 -12.08 21.98
N GLU A 156 -12.83 -12.59 21.31
CA GLU A 156 -11.48 -12.80 21.83
C GLU A 156 -10.44 -12.34 20.79
N LYS A 157 -9.17 -12.22 21.20
CA LYS A 157 -8.07 -11.89 20.29
C LYS A 157 -7.86 -13.04 19.32
N ASN A 158 -7.99 -12.75 18.03
CA ASN A 158 -7.70 -13.68 16.95
C ASN A 158 -6.49 -13.19 16.15
N GLU A 159 -5.66 -14.12 15.74
CA GLU A 159 -4.51 -13.87 14.86
C GLU A 159 -4.64 -14.78 13.64
N ARG A 160 -4.42 -14.22 12.46
CA ARG A 160 -4.41 -15.01 11.22
C ARG A 160 -3.19 -14.64 10.40
N SER A 161 -2.47 -15.67 9.97
CA SER A 161 -1.32 -15.51 9.08
C SER A 161 -1.79 -15.46 7.62
N PHE A 162 -1.10 -14.67 6.82
CA PHE A 162 -1.27 -14.58 5.38
C PHE A 162 0.09 -14.30 4.73
N ARG A 163 0.19 -14.56 3.43
CA ARG A 163 1.40 -14.32 2.66
C ARG A 163 1.04 -13.69 1.33
N PHE A 164 1.87 -12.78 0.88
CA PHE A 164 1.68 -12.13 -0.40
C PHE A 164 3.01 -11.64 -0.95
N LYS A 165 3.01 -11.38 -2.25
CA LYS A 165 4.14 -10.86 -3.01
C LYS A 165 3.71 -9.61 -3.74
N ILE A 166 4.49 -8.54 -3.64
CA ILE A 166 4.36 -7.37 -4.48
C ILE A 166 5.32 -7.53 -5.65
N SER A 167 4.83 -7.30 -6.87
CA SER A 167 5.64 -7.32 -8.09
C SER A 167 5.52 -5.99 -8.83
N VAL A 168 6.66 -5.44 -9.24
CA VAL A 168 6.79 -4.21 -10.02
C VAL A 168 7.46 -4.55 -11.35
N ASP A 169 6.70 -4.50 -12.44
CA ASP A 169 7.24 -4.59 -13.79
C ASP A 169 7.89 -3.26 -14.16
N LYS A 170 9.21 -3.24 -14.31
CA LYS A 170 9.99 -2.01 -14.55
C LYS A 170 9.87 -1.52 -15.99
N LYS A 171 9.41 -2.35 -16.93
CA LYS A 171 9.18 -1.96 -18.33
C LYS A 171 7.84 -1.30 -18.51
N THR A 172 6.79 -1.88 -17.91
CA THR A 172 5.42 -1.41 -18.08
C THR A 172 5.00 -0.43 -16.99
N GLY A 173 5.67 -0.45 -15.84
CA GLY A 173 5.29 0.28 -14.64
C GLY A 173 4.13 -0.35 -13.87
N GLU A 174 3.66 -1.55 -14.27
CA GLU A 174 2.57 -2.23 -13.58
C GLU A 174 3.02 -2.72 -12.21
N VAL A 175 2.25 -2.37 -11.19
CA VAL A 175 2.41 -2.84 -9.82
C VAL A 175 1.25 -3.77 -9.49
N SER A 176 1.56 -4.94 -8.93
CA SER A 176 0.56 -5.95 -8.59
C SER A 176 0.90 -6.64 -7.28
N VAL A 177 -0.13 -7.25 -6.68
CA VAL A 177 0.01 -8.19 -5.56
C VAL A 177 -0.52 -9.56 -5.94
N GLU A 178 0.08 -10.59 -5.36
CA GLU A 178 -0.32 -11.98 -5.50
C GLU A 178 -0.31 -12.66 -4.13
N GLY A 179 -1.33 -13.46 -3.81
CA GLY A 179 -1.32 -14.31 -2.61
C GLY A 179 -0.35 -15.48 -2.73
N GLU A 180 0.38 -15.81 -1.65
CA GLU A 180 1.33 -16.94 -1.61
C GLU A 180 0.82 -18.13 -0.77
#